data_AF-A0A444JCG0-F1
#
_entry.id   AF-A0A444JCG0-F1
#
_cell.length_a   1.000
_cell.length_b   1.000
_cell.length_c   1.000
_cell.angle_alpha   90.00
_cell.angle_beta   90.00
_cell.angle_gamma   90.00
#
_symmetry.space_group_name_H-M   'P 1'
#
loop_
_entity.id
_entity.type
_entity.pdbx_description
1 polymer ?
#
loop_
_entity_poly.entity_id
_entity_poly.type
_entity_poly.pdbx_seq_one_letter_code
_entity_poly.pdbx_strand_id
1 'polypeptide(L)'
;TSATVKMLMHVGPEEFHPRPKVDSAVIRLSFNPLPERAAALGVFDHRLLRTIINNTFGQRRKTLLNGLSATGLLSKDELRECVAEAELLPTVRAEQLTLEEFVRLAQVIKTRL
;
A
#
# COMPACT_ATOMS: atom_id res chain seq x y z
N THR A 1 0.37 -1.24 -12.22
CA THR A 1 0.17 -0.01 -13.01
C THR A 1 -0.31 1.08 -12.09
N SER A 2 0.28 2.28 -12.16
CA SER A 2 -0.07 3.43 -11.32
C SER A 2 -0.86 4.46 -12.13
N ALA A 3 -1.73 5.22 -11.47
CA ALA A 3 -2.56 6.25 -12.11
C ALA A 3 -2.81 7.42 -11.16
N THR A 4 -3.02 8.61 -11.72
CA THR A 4 -3.55 9.75 -10.98
C THR A 4 -5.06 9.56 -10.86
N VAL A 5 -5.59 9.65 -9.64
CA VAL A 5 -7.02 9.47 -9.34
C VAL A 5 -7.64 10.82 -9.05
N LYS A 6 -8.73 11.17 -9.76
CA LYS A 6 -9.52 12.37 -9.47
C LYS A 6 -10.99 12.01 -9.28
N MET A 7 -11.57 12.46 -8.17
CA MET A 7 -13.03 12.43 -7.98
C MET A 7 -13.67 13.47 -8.89
N LEU A 8 -14.60 13.05 -9.75
CA LEU A 8 -15.33 13.97 -10.64
C LEU A 8 -16.65 14.41 -10.01
N MET A 9 -17.45 13.44 -9.55
CA MET A 9 -18.74 13.71 -8.92
C MET A 9 -19.24 12.51 -8.11
N HIS A 10 -20.10 12.79 -7.13
CA HIS A 10 -20.92 11.80 -6.46
C HIS A 10 -22.24 11.62 -7.22
N VAL A 11 -22.78 10.41 -7.22
CA VAL A 11 -24.05 10.08 -7.88
C VAL A 11 -24.92 9.36 -6.86
N GLY A 12 -26.04 10.00 -6.49
CA GLY A 12 -26.98 9.43 -5.53
C GLY A 12 -27.76 8.25 -6.13
N PRO A 13 -28.35 7.39 -5.28
CA PRO A 13 -29.04 6.19 -5.72
C PRO A 13 -30.31 6.50 -6.56
N GLU A 14 -30.96 7.65 -6.38
CA GLU A 14 -32.11 8.15 -7.18
C GLU A 14 -31.85 8.16 -8.68
N GLU A 15 -30.59 8.30 -9.09
CA GLU A 15 -30.20 8.38 -10.50
C GLU A 15 -30.15 7.00 -11.19
N PHE A 16 -30.47 5.91 -10.47
CA PHE A 16 -30.39 4.54 -10.97
C PHE A 16 -31.74 3.79 -10.93
N HIS A 17 -31.92 2.88 -11.89
CA HIS A 17 -33.04 1.95 -11.91
C HIS A 17 -32.57 0.50 -12.19
N PRO A 18 -32.83 -0.47 -11.30
CA PRO A 18 -33.43 -0.32 -9.97
C PRO A 18 -32.51 0.44 -9.00
N ARG A 19 -33.11 1.08 -7.99
CA ARG A 19 -32.39 1.94 -7.02
C ARG A 19 -31.47 1.11 -6.10
N PRO A 20 -30.14 1.39 -6.04
CA PRO A 20 -29.23 0.72 -5.13
C PRO A 20 -29.37 1.22 -3.68
N LYS A 21 -28.79 0.50 -2.71
CA LYS A 21 -28.79 0.85 -1.28
C LYS A 21 -27.61 1.74 -0.85
N VAL A 22 -26.72 2.06 -1.77
CA VAL A 22 -25.46 2.78 -1.51
C VAL A 22 -25.27 3.86 -2.56
N ASP A 23 -24.52 4.91 -2.19
CA ASP A 23 -24.10 5.96 -3.10
C ASP A 23 -23.06 5.46 -4.10
N SER A 24 -23.02 6.12 -5.25
CA SER A 24 -22.01 5.92 -6.29
C SER A 24 -21.10 7.13 -6.42
N ALA A 25 -19.95 6.95 -7.05
CA ALA A 25 -19.02 8.02 -7.37
C ALA A 25 -18.35 7.77 -8.72
N VAL A 26 -18.18 8.83 -9.51
CA VAL A 26 -17.45 8.79 -10.78
C VAL A 26 -16.04 9.28 -10.54
N ILE A 27 -15.07 8.40 -10.77
CA ILE A 27 -13.64 8.71 -10.68
C ILE A 27 -13.00 8.66 -12.08
N ARG A 28 -12.01 9.53 -12.29
CA ARG A 28 -11.13 9.48 -13.46
C ARG A 28 -9.77 8.93 -13.07
N LEU A 29 -9.32 7.94 -13.81
CA LEU A 29 -7.97 7.40 -13.74
C LEU A 29 -7.17 7.91 -14.94
N SER A 30 -6.07 8.62 -14.68
CA SER A 30 -5.13 9.08 -15.70
C SER A 30 -3.83 8.31 -15.57
N PHE A 31 -3.55 7.43 -16.52
CA PHE A 31 -2.36 6.57 -16.54
C PHE A 31 -1.15 7.24 -17.20
N ASN A 32 -1.40 8.16 -18.13
CA ASN A 32 -0.38 8.90 -18.87
C ASN A 32 -0.59 10.41 -18.69
N PRO A 33 0.47 11.18 -18.34
CA PRO A 33 1.79 10.68 -17.95
C PRO A 33 1.76 9.87 -16.63
N LEU A 34 2.80 9.08 -16.39
CA LEU A 34 2.97 8.38 -15.11
C LEU A 34 2.91 9.41 -13.96
N PRO A 35 2.16 9.17 -12.87
CA PRO A 35 2.07 10.13 -11.78
C PRO A 35 3.47 10.45 -11.23
N GLU A 36 3.76 11.74 -11.03
CA GLU A 36 5.08 12.21 -10.57
C GLU A 36 5.55 11.48 -9.31
N ARG A 37 4.63 11.32 -8.35
CA ARG A 37 4.87 10.56 -7.12
C ARG A 37 5.29 9.11 -7.35
N ALA A 38 4.70 8.45 -8.34
CA ALA A 38 5.07 7.09 -8.71
C ALA A 38 6.39 7.05 -9.50
N ALA A 39 6.65 8.05 -10.34
CA ALA A 39 7.92 8.19 -11.06
C ALA A 39 9.10 8.42 -10.10
N ALA A 40 8.90 9.19 -9.03
CA ALA A 40 9.91 9.50 -8.03
C ALA A 40 10.37 8.28 -7.19
N LEU A 41 9.60 7.18 -7.17
CA LEU A 41 9.94 5.96 -6.43
C LEU A 41 11.09 5.16 -7.06
N GLY A 42 11.45 5.46 -8.31
CA GLY A 42 12.48 4.74 -9.05
C GLY A 42 12.11 3.27 -9.31
N VAL A 43 13.13 2.42 -9.48
CA VAL A 43 12.96 0.99 -9.73
C VAL A 43 12.86 0.24 -8.40
N PHE A 44 11.78 -0.51 -8.22
CA PHE A 44 11.56 -1.36 -7.06
C PHE A 44 10.81 -2.65 -7.43
N ASP A 45 10.85 -3.62 -6.52
CA ASP A 45 10.21 -4.91 -6.74
C ASP A 45 8.71 -4.86 -6.46
N HIS A 46 7.91 -4.71 -7.52
CA HIS A 46 6.45 -4.64 -7.40
C HIS A 46 5.83 -5.88 -6.77
N ARG A 47 6.41 -7.07 -6.96
CA ARG A 47 5.85 -8.31 -6.40
C ARG A 47 6.07 -8.35 -4.90
N LEU A 48 7.29 -8.05 -4.47
CA LEU A 48 7.63 -7.97 -3.04
C LEU A 48 6.80 -6.89 -2.35
N LEU A 49 6.72 -5.69 -2.93
CA LEU A 49 5.91 -4.60 -2.38
C LEU A 49 4.44 -5.01 -2.23
N ARG A 50 3.86 -5.66 -3.24
CA ARG A 50 2.48 -6.15 -3.20
C ARG A 50 2.29 -7.20 -2.10
N THR A 51 3.23 -8.13 -1.94
CA THR A 51 3.20 -9.12 -0.85
C THR A 51 3.21 -8.44 0.52
N ILE A 52 4.09 -7.46 0.72
CA ILE A 52 4.18 -6.70 1.97
C ILE A 52 2.88 -5.94 2.25
N ILE A 53 2.37 -5.17 1.29
CA ILE A 53 1.13 -4.38 1.45
C ILE A 53 -0.05 -5.30 1.75
N ASN A 54 -0.23 -6.39 0.99
CA ASN A 54 -1.36 -7.30 1.19
C ASN A 54 -1.36 -7.94 2.58
N ASN A 55 -0.19 -8.35 3.09
CA ASN A 55 -0.10 -9.00 4.41
C ASN A 55 -0.27 -8.00 5.55
N THR A 56 0.29 -6.79 5.40
CA THR A 56 0.23 -5.76 6.44
C THR A 56 -1.16 -5.10 6.55
N PHE A 57 -1.88 -4.93 5.43
CA PHE A 57 -3.26 -4.44 5.43
C PHE A 57 -4.32 -5.54 5.65
N GLY A 58 -4.01 -6.81 5.33
CA GLY A 58 -4.91 -7.93 5.57
C GLY A 58 -5.25 -8.14 7.05
N GLN A 59 -4.44 -7.61 7.96
CA GLN A 59 -4.60 -7.74 9.41
C GLN A 59 -4.71 -6.36 10.07
N ARG A 60 -5.74 -5.58 9.70
CA ARG A 60 -5.96 -4.14 10.02
C ARG A 60 -5.70 -3.67 11.47
N ARG A 61 -5.66 -4.57 12.45
CA ARG A 61 -5.42 -4.23 13.87
C ARG A 61 -4.03 -4.61 14.38
N LYS A 62 -3.19 -5.24 13.55
CA LYS A 62 -1.84 -5.66 13.93
C LYS A 62 -0.83 -4.59 13.57
N THR A 63 0.24 -4.55 14.37
CA THR A 63 1.41 -3.71 14.09
C THR A 63 2.12 -4.19 12.82
N LEU A 64 2.91 -3.31 12.20
CA LEU A 64 3.67 -3.58 10.99
C LEU A 64 4.49 -4.87 11.10
N LEU A 65 5.25 -5.03 12.19
CA LEU A 65 6.08 -6.22 12.41
C LEU A 65 5.26 -7.52 12.42
N ASN A 66 4.08 -7.50 13.03
CA ASN A 66 3.20 -8.68 13.09
C ASN A 66 2.56 -8.97 11.73
N GLY A 67 2.24 -7.95 10.94
CA GLY A 67 1.78 -8.10 9.56
C GLY A 67 2.89 -8.67 8.65
N LEU A 68 4.11 -8.17 8.79
CA LEU A 68 5.29 -8.66 8.05
C LEU A 68 5.63 -10.10 8.40
N SER A 69 5.52 -10.50 9.67
CA SER A 69 5.80 -11.88 10.09
C SER A 69 4.88 -12.90 9.41
N ALA A 70 3.68 -12.49 8.96
CA ALA A 70 2.77 -13.36 8.21
C ALA A 70 3.21 -13.61 6.76
N THR A 71 4.19 -12.86 6.25
CA THR A 71 4.70 -13.04 4.88
C THR A 71 5.55 -14.29 4.71
N GLY A 72 6.17 -14.78 5.79
CA GLY A 72 7.12 -15.90 5.74
C GLY A 72 8.41 -15.62 4.97
N LEU A 73 8.70 -14.35 4.66
CA LEU A 73 9.87 -13.96 3.87
C LEU A 73 11.19 -14.07 4.65
N LEU A 74 11.17 -13.68 5.92
CA LEU A 74 12.31 -13.64 6.83
C LEU A 74 11.83 -14.00 8.25
N SER A 75 12.77 -14.28 9.16
CA SER A 75 12.46 -14.45 10.58
C SER A 75 11.94 -13.14 11.19
N LYS A 76 11.25 -13.24 12.33
CA LYS A 76 10.70 -12.06 13.02
C LYS A 76 11.78 -11.08 13.49
N ASP A 77 12.98 -11.58 13.82
CA ASP A 77 14.08 -10.75 14.27
C ASP A 77 14.73 -10.00 13.11
N GLU A 78 14.97 -10.69 11.98
CA GLU A 78 15.43 -10.04 10.74
C GLU A 78 14.44 -8.98 10.24
N LEU A 79 13.14 -9.25 10.33
CA LEU A 79 12.11 -8.27 9.96
C LEU A 79 12.13 -7.05 10.90
N ARG A 80 12.44 -7.24 12.19
CA ARG A 80 12.56 -6.11 13.13
C ARG A 80 13.75 -5.23 12.77
N GLU A 81 14.88 -5.83 12.40
CA GLU A 81 16.05 -5.10 11.91
C GLU A 81 15.74 -4.35 10.61
N CYS A 82 15.06 -4.99 9.65
CA CYS A 82 14.62 -4.35 8.41
C CYS A 82 13.72 -3.13 8.67
N VAL A 83 12.80 -3.25 9.62
CA VAL A 83 11.90 -2.14 9.99
C VAL A 83 12.68 -0.98 10.59
N ALA A 84 13.66 -1.26 11.46
CA ALA A 84 14.50 -0.24 12.06
C ALA A 84 15.40 0.45 11.01
N GLU A 85 16.02 -0.33 10.11
CA GLU A 85 16.85 0.19 9.01
C GLU A 85 16.03 0.99 7.99
N ALA A 86 14.75 0.65 7.80
CA ALA A 86 13.82 1.45 7.02
C ALA A 86 13.32 2.71 7.77
N GLU A 87 13.87 3.03 8.94
CA GLU A 87 13.51 4.19 9.77
C GLU A 87 12.03 4.17 10.21
N LEU A 88 11.50 2.99 10.50
CA LEU A 88 10.12 2.77 10.91
C LEU A 88 10.03 2.20 12.33
N LEU A 89 8.93 2.49 13.02
CA LEU A 89 8.65 1.90 14.33
C LEU A 89 8.00 0.52 14.17
N PRO A 90 8.45 -0.54 14.86
CA PRO A 90 7.82 -1.87 14.80
C PRO A 90 6.34 -1.90 15.21
N THR A 91 5.92 -0.90 15.98
CA THR A 91 4.57 -0.73 16.53
C THR A 91 3.64 0.06 15.61
N VAL A 92 4.16 0.72 14.58
CA VAL A 92 3.35 1.50 13.62
C VAL A 92 2.34 0.59 12.91
N ARG A 93 1.19 1.13 12.53
CA ARG A 93 0.22 0.39 11.71
C ARG A 93 0.45 0.66 10.23
N ALA A 94 0.12 -0.33 9.40
CA ALA A 94 0.28 -0.26 7.95
C ALA A 94 -0.43 0.97 7.32
N GLU A 95 -1.59 1.34 7.85
CA GLU A 95 -2.39 2.49 7.42
C GLU A 95 -1.75 3.86 7.70
N GLN A 96 -0.71 3.91 8.55
CA GLN A 96 0.03 5.13 8.85
C GLN A 96 1.26 5.32 7.95
N LEU A 97 1.61 4.31 7.15
CA LEU A 97 2.75 4.38 6.23
C LEU A 97 2.36 5.01 4.90
N THR A 98 3.26 5.84 4.40
CA THR A 98 3.28 6.36 3.03
C THR A 98 3.77 5.30 2.04
N LEU A 99 3.51 5.52 0.75
CA LEU A 99 3.97 4.61 -0.32
C LEU A 99 5.51 4.57 -0.39
N GLU A 100 6.14 5.73 -0.20
CA GLU A 100 7.58 5.92 -0.18
C GLU A 100 8.23 5.08 0.95
N GLU A 101 7.62 5.07 2.14
CA GLU A 101 8.06 4.23 3.26
C GLU A 101 7.90 2.74 2.98
N PHE A 102 6.81 2.32 2.34
CA PHE A 102 6.64 0.93 1.92
C PHE A 102 7.68 0.50 0.88
N VAL A 103 8.01 1.37 -0.07
CA VAL A 103 9.05 1.08 -1.08
C VAL A 103 10.42 0.95 -0.41
N ARG A 104 10.77 1.87 0.49
CA ARG A 104 12.03 1.79 1.25
C ARG A 104 12.12 0.52 2.07
N LEU A 105 11.06 0.16 2.79
CA LEU A 105 10.99 -1.10 3.55
C LEU A 105 11.16 -2.32 2.63
N ALA A 106 10.50 -2.34 1.47
CA ALA A 106 10.65 -3.43 0.51
C ALA A 106 12.08 -3.54 -0.04
N GLN A 107 12.75 -2.42 -0.29
CA GLN A 107 14.16 -2.40 -0.70
C GLN A 107 15.08 -2.97 0.39
N VAL A 108 14.89 -2.58 1.65
CA VAL A 108 15.65 -3.10 2.80
C VAL A 108 15.42 -4.60 3.02
N ILE A 109 14.17 -5.07 2.89
CA ILE A 109 13.89 -6.52 2.98
C ILE A 109 14.57 -7.26 1.83
N LYS A 110 14.55 -6.69 0.62
CA LYS A 110 15.14 -7.31 -0.57
C LYS A 110 16.64 -7.55 -0.46
N THR A 111 17.39 -6.75 0.31
CA THR A 111 18.84 -6.98 0.48
C THR A 111 19.15 -8.23 1.31
N ARG A 112 18.16 -8.79 2.02
CA ARG A 112 18.27 -9.98 2.88
C ARG A 112 17.55 -11.21 2.32
N LEU A 113 16.87 -11.07 1.17
CA LEU A 113 16.24 -12.17 0.43
C LEU A 113 17.24 -12.78 -0.55
#